data_AF-A0A3D4I5R5-F1
#
_entry.id   AF-A0A3D4I5R5-F1
#
_cell.length_a   1.000
_cell.length_b   1.000
_cell.length_c   1.000
_cell.angle_alpha   90.00
_cell.angle_beta   90.00
_cell.angle_gamma   90.00
#
_symmetry.space_group_name_H-M   'P 1'
#
loop_
_entity.id
_entity.type
_entity.pdbx_description
1 polymer ?
#
loop_
_entity_poly.entity_id
_entity_poly.type
_entity_poly.pdbx_seq_one_letter_code
_entity_poly.pdbx_strand_id
1 'polypeptide(L)'
;MTPEKFYKAIRGKKVAFCGLGGSNMPLAEDFAKKGAAVTVRDRRSAESLGKPAQRLMSLGVKFITGGGYLDNLDEDIIFRTPGMRYYLPQLNEARRRGAAVTSEMEVFFDLCPCRIFAVTG
;
A
#
# COMPACT_ATOMS: atom_id res chain seq x y z
N MET A 1 8.75 -13.53 11.08
CA MET A 1 8.50 -14.06 9.71
C MET A 1 9.70 -13.70 8.86
N THR A 2 10.22 -14.55 7.96
CA THR A 2 11.34 -14.13 7.08
C THR A 2 10.82 -13.31 5.90
N PRO A 3 11.64 -12.42 5.29
CA PRO A 3 11.26 -11.71 4.08
C PRO A 3 10.82 -12.63 2.95
N GLU A 4 11.46 -13.79 2.74
CA GLU A 4 11.02 -14.70 1.67
C GLU A 4 9.63 -15.28 1.93
N LYS A 5 9.34 -15.67 3.19
CA LYS A 5 8.01 -16.15 3.57
C LYS A 5 6.95 -15.07 3.39
N PHE A 6 7.27 -13.82 3.72
CA PHE A 6 6.40 -12.68 3.52
C PHE A 6 6.06 -12.47 2.03
N TYR A 7 7.07 -12.39 1.16
CA TYR A 7 6.84 -12.20 -0.28
C TYR A 7 6.14 -13.40 -0.94
N LYS A 8 6.29 -14.61 -0.39
CA LYS A 8 5.48 -15.76 -0.83
C LYS A 8 4.02 -15.61 -0.44
N ALA A 9 3.73 -15.08 0.75
CA ALA A 9 2.36 -14.87 1.24
C ALA A 9 1.62 -13.75 0.50
N ILE A 10 2.35 -12.75 -0.03
CA ILE A 10 1.75 -11.62 -0.74
C ILE A 10 1.47 -11.89 -2.22
N ARG A 11 2.16 -12.88 -2.81
CA ARG A 11 1.95 -13.25 -4.21
C ARG A 11 0.48 -13.64 -4.43
N GLY A 12 -0.15 -13.04 -5.44
CA GLY A 12 -1.55 -13.26 -5.77
C GLY A 12 -2.55 -12.55 -4.87
N LYS A 13 -2.12 -11.83 -3.82
CA LYS A 13 -3.01 -11.02 -2.98
C LYS A 13 -3.35 -9.70 -3.65
N LYS A 14 -4.56 -9.20 -3.38
CA LYS A 14 -4.95 -7.83 -3.72
C LYS A 14 -4.35 -6.88 -2.70
N VAL A 15 -3.55 -5.91 -3.15
CA VAL A 15 -2.89 -4.94 -2.26
C VAL A 15 -3.22 -3.52 -2.70
N ALA A 16 -3.77 -2.72 -1.79
CA ALA A 16 -4.01 -1.31 -2.00
C ALA A 16 -2.92 -0.44 -1.36
N PHE A 17 -2.47 0.59 -2.08
CA PHE A 17 -1.68 1.69 -1.52
C PHE A 17 -2.51 2.97 -1.53
N CYS A 18 -3.02 3.35 -0.36
CA CYS A 18 -3.84 4.53 -0.15
C CYS A 18 -2.96 5.77 0.08
N GLY A 19 -2.76 6.54 -0.99
CA GLY A 19 -1.83 7.66 -1.09
C GLY A 19 -0.48 7.22 -1.67
N LEU A 20 -0.15 7.70 -2.87
CA LEU A 20 1.13 7.49 -3.53
C LEU A 20 2.13 8.56 -3.07
N GLY A 21 2.72 8.34 -1.91
CA GLY A 21 3.83 9.13 -1.37
C GLY A 21 5.21 8.49 -1.67
N GLY A 22 6.27 9.15 -1.21
CA GLY A 22 7.64 8.66 -1.35
C GLY A 22 7.86 7.28 -0.72
N SER A 23 7.18 6.97 0.39
CA SER A 23 7.28 5.67 1.08
C SER A 23 6.54 4.54 0.35
N ASN A 24 5.35 4.83 -0.19
CA ASN A 24 4.51 3.80 -0.81
C ASN A 24 4.93 3.45 -2.24
N MET A 25 5.57 4.36 -2.97
CA MET A 25 5.93 4.13 -4.36
C MET A 25 6.93 2.96 -4.56
N PRO A 26 8.07 2.89 -3.84
CA PRO A 26 9.00 1.78 -3.98
C PRO A 26 8.37 0.44 -3.59
N LEU A 27 7.52 0.45 -2.54
CA LEU A 27 6.86 -0.75 -2.06
C LEU A 27 5.79 -1.25 -3.03
N ALA A 28 5.02 -0.35 -3.64
CA ALA A 28 4.04 -0.68 -4.68
C ALA A 28 4.72 -1.30 -5.91
N GLU A 29 5.85 -0.75 -6.33
CA GLU A 29 6.65 -1.29 -7.43
C GLU A 29 7.19 -2.68 -7.11
N ASP A 30 7.78 -2.87 -5.93
CA ASP A 30 8.32 -4.16 -5.52
C ASP A 30 7.21 -5.22 -5.43
N PHE A 31 6.07 -4.89 -4.83
CA PHE A 31 4.96 -5.83 -4.70
C PHE A 31 4.37 -6.25 -6.05
N ALA A 32 4.27 -5.31 -6.99
CA ALA A 32 3.84 -5.61 -8.36
C ALA A 32 4.82 -6.60 -9.01
N LYS A 33 6.13 -6.35 -8.91
CA LYS A 33 7.18 -7.26 -9.44
C LYS A 33 7.18 -8.63 -8.77
N LYS A 34 6.75 -8.71 -7.50
CA LYS A 34 6.64 -9.98 -6.74
C LYS A 34 5.32 -10.71 -6.97
N GLY A 35 4.43 -10.17 -7.83
CA GLY A 35 3.22 -10.84 -8.29
C GLY A 35 1.99 -10.59 -7.42
N ALA A 36 1.97 -9.50 -6.64
CA ALA A 36 0.74 -9.02 -6.01
C ALA A 36 -0.13 -8.27 -7.04
N ALA A 37 -1.45 -8.33 -6.88
CA ALA A 37 -2.38 -7.52 -7.66
C ALA A 37 -2.49 -6.14 -7.00
N VAL A 38 -1.64 -5.21 -7.42
CA VAL A 38 -1.48 -3.91 -6.78
C VAL A 38 -2.45 -2.87 -7.36
N THR A 39 -3.11 -2.15 -6.46
CA THR A 39 -3.92 -0.96 -6.78
C THR A 39 -3.39 0.25 -6.01
N VAL A 40 -3.05 1.33 -6.71
CA VAL A 40 -2.81 2.64 -6.11
C VAL A 40 -4.12 3.39 -6.03
N ARG A 41 -4.44 3.87 -4.82
CA ARG A 41 -5.62 4.68 -4.54
C ARG A 41 -5.17 6.05 -4.06
N ASP A 42 -5.36 7.10 -4.86
CA ASP A 42 -4.91 8.45 -4.51
C ASP A 42 -5.99 9.51 -4.81
N ARG A 43 -6.06 10.57 -4.01
CA ARG A 43 -6.99 11.67 -4.30
C ARG A 43 -6.58 12.42 -5.57
N ARG A 44 -5.27 12.51 -5.84
CA ARG A 44 -4.71 13.14 -7.04
C ARG A 44 -4.97 12.27 -8.25
N SER A 45 -5.07 12.90 -9.42
CA SER A 45 -5.17 12.20 -10.70
C SER A 45 -3.85 11.50 -11.05
N ALA A 46 -3.89 10.52 -11.94
CA ALA A 46 -2.68 9.82 -12.36
C ALA A 46 -1.69 10.75 -13.08
N GLU A 47 -2.20 11.73 -13.82
CA GLU A 47 -1.43 12.77 -14.50
C GLU A 47 -0.68 13.64 -13.48
N SER A 48 -1.37 14.04 -12.40
CA SER A 48 -0.77 14.81 -11.30
C SER A 48 0.31 14.04 -10.54
N LEU A 49 0.22 12.70 -10.52
CA LEU A 49 1.25 11.82 -9.93
C LEU A 49 2.49 11.67 -10.83
N GLY A 50 2.40 12.00 -12.11
CA GLY A 50 3.52 12.11 -13.03
C GLY A 50 4.28 10.80 -13.29
N LYS A 51 5.61 10.90 -13.43
CA LYS A 51 6.50 9.78 -13.78
C LYS A 51 6.35 8.54 -12.87
N PRO A 52 6.23 8.67 -11.53
CA PRO A 52 5.92 7.54 -10.66
C PRO A 52 4.70 6.73 -11.07
N ALA A 53 3.59 7.39 -11.41
CA ALA A 53 2.39 6.69 -11.84
C ALA A 53 2.58 5.97 -13.17
N GLN A 54 3.24 6.61 -14.14
CA GLN A 54 3.55 5.99 -15.44
C GLN A 54 4.38 4.71 -15.28
N ARG A 55 5.40 4.74 -14.40
CA ARG A 55 6.25 3.57 -14.10
C ARG A 55 5.45 2.42 -13.47
N LEU A 56 4.53 2.73 -12.56
CA LEU A 56 3.69 1.70 -11.93
C LEU A 56 2.66 1.14 -12.92
N MET A 57 2.08 1.98 -13.76
CA MET A 57 1.16 1.55 -14.82
C MET A 57 1.85 0.59 -15.80
N SER A 58 3.12 0.84 -16.17
CA SER A 58 3.86 -0.08 -17.04
C SER A 58 4.17 -1.44 -16.38
N LEU A 59 3.98 -1.57 -15.07
CA LEU A 59 4.07 -2.82 -14.31
C LEU A 59 2.69 -3.47 -14.09
N GLY A 60 1.62 -2.95 -14.70
CA GLY A 60 0.26 -3.47 -14.56
C GLY A 60 -0.46 -3.04 -13.28
N VAL A 61 0.07 -2.04 -12.56
CA VAL A 61 -0.58 -1.51 -11.36
C VAL A 61 -1.85 -0.75 -11.73
N LYS A 62 -2.97 -1.08 -11.07
CA LYS A 62 -4.25 -0.38 -11.24
C LYS A 62 -4.22 0.95 -10.49
N PHE A 63 -4.89 1.96 -11.04
CA PHE A 63 -5.08 3.25 -10.38
C PHE A 63 -6.56 3.53 -10.17
N ILE A 64 -6.93 3.97 -8.96
CA ILE A 64 -8.24 4.53 -8.63
C ILE A 64 -7.99 5.91 -8.05
N THR A 65 -8.42 6.94 -8.76
CA THR A 65 -8.06 8.32 -8.44
C THR A 65 -9.28 9.22 -8.25
N GLY A 66 -9.09 10.37 -7.62
CA GLY A 66 -10.13 11.39 -7.43
C GLY A 66 -10.85 11.31 -6.08
N GLY A 67 -12.03 11.92 -5.99
CA GLY A 67 -12.76 12.10 -4.72
C GLY A 67 -13.16 10.79 -4.03
N GLY A 68 -13.58 9.79 -4.81
CA GLY A 68 -14.03 8.47 -4.33
C GLY A 68 -12.92 7.41 -4.23
N TYR A 69 -11.65 7.81 -4.17
CA TYR A 69 -10.52 6.86 -4.23
C TYR A 69 -10.52 5.79 -3.13
N LEU A 70 -11.16 6.04 -2.00
CA LEU A 70 -11.31 5.09 -0.88
C LEU A 70 -12.61 4.28 -0.92
N ASP A 71 -13.46 4.51 -1.92
CA ASP A 71 -14.72 3.78 -2.04
C ASP A 71 -14.45 2.33 -2.44
N ASN A 72 -15.22 1.40 -1.87
CA ASN A 72 -15.08 -0.04 -2.15
C ASN A 72 -13.63 -0.55 -1.99
N LEU A 73 -13.00 -0.27 -0.85
CA LEU A 73 -11.70 -0.86 -0.47
C LEU A 73 -11.87 -2.38 -0.25
N ASP A 74 -11.82 -3.14 -1.35
CA ASP A 74 -12.08 -4.56 -1.40
C ASP A 74 -10.81 -5.42 -1.21
N GLU A 75 -9.64 -4.80 -1.16
CA GLU A 75 -8.33 -5.44 -1.15
C GLU A 75 -8.02 -6.20 0.17
N ASP A 76 -7.15 -7.21 0.08
CA ASP A 76 -6.77 -8.07 1.21
C ASP A 76 -5.84 -7.33 2.19
N ILE A 77 -4.96 -6.49 1.65
CA ILE A 77 -3.96 -5.73 2.39
C ILE A 77 -4.01 -4.27 1.93
N ILE A 78 -4.08 -3.34 2.87
CA ILE A 78 -4.24 -1.91 2.61
C ILE A 78 -3.13 -1.15 3.33
N PHE A 79 -2.22 -0.57 2.55
CA PHE A 79 -1.17 0.32 3.03
C PHE A 79 -1.65 1.76 3.05
N ARG A 80 -1.54 2.40 4.22
CA ARG A 80 -1.88 3.80 4.40
C ARG A 80 -0.64 4.66 4.27
N THR A 81 -0.76 5.79 3.60
CA THR A 81 0.29 6.82 3.64
C THR A 81 0.36 7.50 5.02
N PRO A 82 1.54 7.97 5.47
CA PRO A 82 1.66 8.81 6.65
C PRO A 82 0.71 10.02 6.60
N GLY A 83 0.07 10.35 7.72
CA GLY A 83 -0.92 11.43 7.82
C GLY A 83 -2.35 11.05 7.42
N MET A 84 -2.57 9.87 6.83
CA MET A 84 -3.94 9.35 6.67
C MET A 84 -4.54 8.96 8.02
N ARG A 85 -5.72 9.51 8.33
CA ARG A 85 -6.45 9.19 9.58
C ARG A 85 -6.64 7.68 9.70
N TYR A 86 -6.30 7.13 10.87
CA TYR A 86 -6.35 5.69 11.10
C TYR A 86 -7.78 5.12 11.09
N TYR A 87 -8.74 5.89 11.61
CA TYR A 87 -10.14 5.50 11.81
C TYR A 87 -11.09 6.06 10.75
N LEU A 88 -10.65 6.17 9.49
CA LEU A 88 -11.58 6.50 8.40
C LEU A 88 -12.65 5.40 8.28
N PRO A 89 -13.93 5.75 8.03
CA PRO A 89 -15.00 4.76 7.92
C PRO A 89 -14.68 3.63 6.93
N GLN A 90 -14.09 3.97 5.79
CA GLN A 90 -13.72 3.01 4.75
C GLN A 90 -12.62 2.03 5.22
N LEU A 91 -11.65 2.50 6.01
CA LEU A 91 -10.60 1.66 6.57
C LEU A 91 -11.14 0.76 7.69
N ASN A 92 -12.03 1.28 8.53
CA ASN A 92 -12.70 0.48 9.55
C ASN A 92 -13.56 -0.62 8.90
N GLU A 93 -14.24 -0.31 7.80
CA GLU A 93 -14.99 -1.29 7.05
C GLU A 93 -14.10 -2.41 6.50
N ALA A 94 -12.98 -2.04 5.89
CA ALA A 94 -12.03 -3.02 5.38
C ALA A 94 -11.52 -3.93 6.52
N ARG A 95 -11.22 -3.38 7.70
CA ARG A 95 -10.85 -4.18 8.89
C ARG A 95 -11.96 -5.15 9.31
N ARG A 96 -13.22 -4.71 9.38
CA ARG A 96 -14.36 -5.59 9.75
C ARG A 96 -14.50 -6.77 8.80
N ARG A 97 -14.15 -6.57 7.53
CA ARG A 97 -14.18 -7.60 6.48
C ARG A 97 -12.94 -8.52 6.50
N GLY A 98 -11.99 -8.29 7.41
CA GLY A 98 -10.77 -9.08 7.58
C GLY A 98 -9.55 -8.59 6.81
N ALA A 99 -9.61 -7.43 6.16
CA ALA A 99 -8.46 -6.87 5.47
C ALA A 99 -7.39 -6.40 6.47
N ALA A 100 -6.12 -6.64 6.13
CA ALA A 100 -4.99 -6.14 6.89
C ALA A 100 -4.74 -4.67 6.54
N VAL A 101 -5.19 -3.75 7.41
CA VAL A 101 -4.94 -2.32 7.25
C VAL A 101 -3.68 -1.92 8.01
N THR A 102 -2.61 -1.62 7.27
CA THR A 102 -1.25 -1.44 7.79
C THR A 102 -0.55 -0.20 7.20
N SER A 103 0.76 -0.10 7.37
CA SER A 103 1.63 0.93 6.79
C SER A 103 2.98 0.33 6.38
N GLU A 104 3.73 1.06 5.56
CA GLU A 104 5.08 0.63 5.16
C GLU A 104 6.00 0.48 6.39
N MET A 105 5.92 1.39 7.36
CA MET A 105 6.66 1.33 8.62
C MET A 105 6.34 0.09 9.46
N GLU A 106 5.08 -0.33 9.53
CA GLU A 106 4.70 -1.56 10.25
C GLU A 106 5.35 -2.80 9.60
N VAL A 107 5.32 -2.89 8.27
CA VAL A 107 6.00 -3.98 7.55
C VAL A 107 7.52 -3.90 7.70
N PHE A 108 8.10 -2.71 7.72
CA PHE A 108 9.51 -2.53 8.03
C PHE A 108 9.85 -3.08 9.42
N PHE A 109 9.08 -2.76 10.45
CA PHE A 109 9.31 -3.28 11.81
C PHE A 109 9.20 -4.81 11.88
N ASP A 110 8.28 -5.41 11.12
CA ASP A 110 8.11 -6.86 11.09
C ASP A 110 9.22 -7.62 10.35
N LEU A 111 9.82 -6.98 9.33
CA LEU A 111 10.77 -7.63 8.42
C LEU A 111 12.22 -7.24 8.64
N CYS A 112 12.50 -6.16 9.40
CA CYS A 112 13.85 -5.69 9.65
C CYS A 112 14.64 -6.75 10.43
N PRO A 113 15.73 -7.32 9.87
CA PRO A 113 16.48 -8.40 10.50
C PRO A 113 17.47 -7.89 11.56
N CYS A 114 17.65 -6.58 11.68
CA CYS A 114 18.63 -5.96 12.55
C CYS A 114 17.97 -5.12 13.65
N ARG A 115 18.79 -4.64 14.61
CA ARG A 115 18.30 -3.81 15.71
C ARG A 115 17.75 -2.49 15.17
N ILE A 116 16.53 -2.17 15.57
CA ILE A 116 15.83 -0.94 15.20
C ILE A 116 16.05 0.10 16.30
N PHE A 117 16.44 1.31 15.90
CA PHE A 117 16.48 2.48 16.76
C PHE A 117 15.43 3.48 16.25
N ALA A 118 14.48 3.84 17.10
CA ALA A 118 13.41 4.79 16.76
C ALA A 118 13.63 6.11 17.49
N VAL A 119 13.66 7.21 16.74
CA VAL A 119 13.74 8.58 17.27
C VAL A 119 12.51 9.33 16.81
N THR A 120 11.80 9.96 17.75
CA THR A 120 10.57 10.73 17.51
C THR A 120 10.57 11.98 18.39
N GLY A 121 9.72 12.97 18.08
CA GLY A 121 9.61 14.27 18.75
C GLY A 121 8.47 15.11 18.17
#